data_AF-A0A920G2U4-F1
#
_entry.id   AF-A0A920G2U4-F1
#
_cell.length_a   1.000
_cell.length_b   1.000
_cell.length_c   1.000
_cell.angle_alpha   90.00
_cell.angle_beta   90.00
_cell.angle_gamma   90.00
#
_symmetry.space_group_name_H-M   'P 1'
#
loop_
_entity.id
_entity.type
_entity.pdbx_description
1 polymer ?
#
loop_
_entity_poly.entity_id
_entity_poly.type
_entity_poly.pdbx_seq_one_letter_code
_entity_poly.pdbx_strand_id
1 'polypeptide(L)'
;MLAGRRSLADLPESRALEACERLKAPARFTLLATKVSAWRAAVKTGLRDAEACMTLLMGLDALRRNEPFEGFANAAGDGAACARSRAVNCITPGGAAAAQAVKATDVAHEGLTGPDLGAAIRSAQIERIRAALG
;
A
#
# COMPACT_ATOMS: atom_id res chain seq x y z
N MET A 1 -5.28 20.78 -29.53
CA MET A 1 -4.30 20.05 -28.70
C MET A 1 -4.96 19.73 -27.37
N LEU A 2 -5.22 18.45 -27.11
CA LEU A 2 -5.80 18.00 -25.84
C LEU A 2 -4.79 18.29 -24.72
N ALA A 3 -5.12 19.22 -23.83
CA ALA A 3 -4.44 19.33 -22.55
C ALA A 3 -4.64 17.98 -21.84
N GLY A 4 -3.61 17.14 -21.86
CA GLY A 4 -3.65 15.83 -21.22
C GLY A 4 -4.05 16.02 -19.77
N ARG A 5 -5.17 15.41 -19.37
CA ARG A 5 -5.63 15.41 -17.97
C ARG A 5 -4.58 14.66 -17.15
N ARG A 6 -3.56 15.37 -16.65
CA ARG A 6 -2.64 14.81 -15.66
C ARG A 6 -3.43 14.67 -14.38
N SER A 7 -3.65 13.43 -13.97
CA SER A 7 -4.20 13.14 -12.65
C SER A 7 -3.25 13.69 -11.60
N LEU A 8 -3.77 14.18 -10.46
CA LEU A 8 -2.94 14.50 -9.28
C LEU A 8 -2.03 13.32 -8.91
N ALA A 9 -2.49 12.11 -9.20
CA ALA A 9 -1.81 10.86 -8.98
C ALA A 9 -0.53 10.65 -9.81
N ASP A 10 -0.33 11.42 -10.88
CA ASP A 10 0.87 11.34 -11.74
C ASP A 10 1.82 12.53 -11.49
N LEU A 11 1.52 13.37 -10.50
CA LEU A 11 2.41 14.45 -10.06
C LEU A 11 3.43 13.94 -9.05
N PRO A 12 4.64 14.54 -8.98
CA PRO A 12 5.52 14.38 -7.83
C PRO A 12 4.83 14.82 -6.54
N GLU A 13 5.17 14.20 -5.42
CA GLU A 13 4.55 14.45 -4.11
C GLU A 13 4.47 15.95 -3.76
N SER A 14 5.55 16.69 -3.97
CA SER A 14 5.59 18.14 -3.69
C SER A 14 4.54 18.93 -4.47
N ARG A 15 4.27 18.55 -5.72
CA ARG A 15 3.25 19.19 -6.57
C ARG A 15 1.84 18.72 -6.21
N ALA A 16 1.67 17.48 -5.78
CA ALA A 16 0.40 16.99 -5.27
C ALA A 16 0.00 17.72 -3.98
N LEU A 17 0.95 17.93 -3.06
CA LEU A 17 0.76 18.69 -1.83
C LEU A 17 0.41 20.16 -2.11
N GLU A 18 1.17 20.84 -2.96
CA GLU A 18 0.89 22.23 -3.38
C GLU A 18 -0.53 22.37 -3.95
N ALA A 19 -0.97 21.39 -4.76
CA ALA A 19 -2.32 21.37 -5.29
C ALA A 19 -3.38 21.16 -4.20
N CYS A 20 -3.16 20.25 -3.25
CA CYS A 20 -4.05 20.02 -2.11
C CYS A 20 -4.18 21.28 -1.23
N GLU A 21 -3.08 21.97 -0.94
CA GLU A 21 -3.07 23.21 -0.15
C GLU A 21 -3.86 24.32 -0.83
N ARG A 22 -3.62 24.55 -2.13
CA ARG A 22 -4.35 25.55 -2.92
C ARG A 22 -5.86 25.27 -2.95
N LEU A 23 -6.25 24.00 -2.98
CA LEU A 23 -7.65 23.57 -2.96
C LEU A 23 -8.25 23.51 -1.55
N LYS A 24 -7.46 23.81 -0.50
CA LYS A 24 -7.86 23.63 0.91
C LYS A 24 -8.42 22.23 1.17
N ALA A 25 -7.78 21.22 0.58
CA ALA A 25 -8.25 19.85 0.66
C ALA A 25 -8.23 19.35 2.12
N PRO A 26 -9.28 18.63 2.57
CA PRO A 26 -9.27 17.96 3.86
C PRO A 26 -8.04 17.04 4.03
N ALA A 27 -7.53 16.94 5.26
CA ALA A 27 -6.30 16.20 5.58
C ALA A 27 -6.27 14.76 5.04
N ARG A 28 -7.42 14.06 5.04
CA ARG A 28 -7.55 12.70 4.47
C ARG A 28 -7.21 12.64 2.98
N PHE A 29 -7.58 13.65 2.20
CA PHE A 29 -7.32 13.71 0.77
C PHE A 29 -5.89 14.16 0.48
N THR A 30 -5.32 15.04 1.32
CA THR A 30 -3.90 15.38 1.26
C THR A 30 -3.03 14.15 1.53
N LEU A 31 -3.34 13.38 2.59
CA LEU A 31 -2.67 12.13 2.91
C LEU A 31 -2.77 11.13 1.74
N LEU A 32 -3.98 10.95 1.19
CA LEU A 32 -4.19 10.07 0.05
C LEU A 32 -3.37 10.51 -1.18
N ALA A 33 -3.36 11.80 -1.50
CA ALA A 33 -2.60 12.35 -2.63
C ALA A 33 -1.09 12.10 -2.48
N THR A 34 -0.55 12.30 -1.28
CA THR A 34 0.84 11.96 -0.94
C THR A 34 1.12 10.47 -1.15
N LYS A 35 0.28 9.58 -0.62
CA LYS A 35 0.48 8.12 -0.75
C LYS A 35 0.37 7.66 -2.21
N VAL A 36 -0.59 8.18 -2.96
CA VAL A 36 -0.75 7.87 -4.38
C VAL A 36 0.48 8.32 -5.18
N SER A 37 0.97 9.54 -4.94
CA SER A 37 2.15 10.08 -5.64
C SER A 37 3.42 9.27 -5.33
N ALA A 38 3.58 8.81 -4.09
CA ALA A 38 4.74 8.03 -3.66
C ALA A 38 4.75 6.61 -4.26
N TRP A 39 3.60 5.93 -4.31
CA TRP A 39 3.56 4.48 -4.56
C TRP A 39 2.98 4.07 -5.91
N ARG A 40 2.22 4.93 -6.61
CA ARG A 40 1.56 4.57 -7.89
C ARG A 40 2.56 4.14 -8.96
N ALA A 41 3.74 4.75 -9.02
CA ALA A 41 4.78 4.35 -9.96
C ALA A 41 5.25 2.92 -9.72
N ALA A 42 5.57 2.57 -8.47
CA ALA A 42 5.97 1.21 -8.08
C ALA A 42 4.86 0.17 -8.37
N VAL A 43 3.61 0.54 -8.13
CA VAL A 43 2.45 -0.30 -8.48
C VAL A 43 2.35 -0.52 -10.00
N LYS A 44 2.51 0.54 -10.79
CA LYS A 44 2.45 0.47 -12.27
C LYS A 44 3.60 -0.35 -12.87
N THR A 45 4.81 -0.28 -12.30
CA THR A 45 5.97 -1.07 -12.77
C THR A 45 5.92 -2.54 -12.33
N GLY A 46 4.93 -2.88 -11.49
CA GLY A 46 4.70 -4.20 -10.95
C GLY A 46 5.53 -4.43 -9.69
N LEU A 47 4.86 -4.43 -8.52
CA LEU A 47 5.38 -5.13 -7.35
C LEU A 47 5.37 -6.63 -7.66
N ARG A 48 6.53 -7.26 -7.52
CA ARG A 48 6.76 -8.65 -7.94
C ARG A 48 7.04 -9.60 -6.78
N ASP A 49 7.39 -9.06 -5.62
CA ASP A 49 7.78 -9.83 -4.45
C ASP A 49 7.01 -9.39 -3.19
N ALA A 50 7.00 -10.29 -2.21
CA ALA A 50 6.19 -10.15 -1.00
C ALA A 50 6.73 -9.03 -0.09
N GLU A 51 8.04 -8.79 -0.12
CA GLU A 51 8.76 -7.79 0.65
C GLU A 51 8.40 -6.37 0.18
N ALA A 52 8.35 -6.13 -1.12
CA ALA A 52 7.92 -4.87 -1.70
C ALA A 52 6.42 -4.65 -1.42
N CYS A 53 5.60 -5.70 -1.50
CA CYS A 53 4.18 -5.62 -1.13
C CYS A 53 3.99 -5.29 0.36
N MET A 54 4.78 -5.90 1.24
CA MET A 54 4.76 -5.58 2.67
C MET A 54 5.19 -4.13 2.92
N THR A 55 6.22 -3.66 2.23
CA THR A 55 6.69 -2.26 2.31
C THR A 55 5.59 -1.29 1.89
N LEU A 56 4.86 -1.60 0.82
CA LEU A 56 3.70 -0.83 0.38
C LEU A 56 2.59 -0.82 1.43
N LEU A 57 2.21 -1.99 1.96
CA LEU A 57 1.15 -2.11 2.98
C LEU A 57 1.50 -1.31 4.25
N MET A 58 2.75 -1.38 4.71
CA MET A 58 3.24 -0.56 5.82
C MET A 58 3.24 0.94 5.48
N GLY A 59 3.69 1.30 4.27
CA GLY A 59 3.69 2.67 3.78
C GLY A 59 2.30 3.29 3.71
N LEU A 60 1.27 2.47 3.47
CA LEU A 60 -0.14 2.84 3.48
C LEU A 60 -0.81 2.70 4.85
N ASP A 61 -0.10 2.21 5.86
CA ASP A 61 -0.64 1.83 7.18
C ASP A 61 -1.83 0.85 7.09
N ALA A 62 -1.84 0.04 6.03
CA ALA A 62 -2.93 -0.86 5.66
C ALA A 62 -3.14 -1.99 6.68
N LEU A 63 -2.16 -2.24 7.56
CA LEU A 63 -2.26 -3.28 8.59
C LEU A 63 -2.98 -2.82 9.85
N ARG A 64 -3.20 -1.51 10.01
CA ARG A 64 -3.79 -0.91 11.22
C ARG A 64 -5.11 -0.20 10.96
N ARG A 65 -5.34 0.27 9.73
CA ARG A 65 -6.51 1.07 9.34
C ARG A 65 -6.84 0.91 7.86
N ASN A 66 -8.12 1.13 7.54
CA ASN A 66 -8.61 1.03 6.16
C ASN A 66 -8.18 2.21 5.29
N GLU A 67 -8.13 3.43 5.81
CA GLU A 67 -7.62 4.60 5.09
C GLU A 67 -6.20 4.94 5.53
N PRO A 68 -5.26 5.28 4.62
CA PRO A 68 -5.45 5.61 3.20
C PRO A 68 -5.46 4.42 2.22
N PHE A 69 -5.46 3.17 2.70
CA PHE A 69 -5.32 1.99 1.85
C PHE A 69 -6.48 1.82 0.84
N GLU A 70 -7.74 1.90 1.27
CA GLU A 70 -8.91 1.78 0.39
C GLU A 70 -8.94 2.88 -0.66
N GLY A 71 -8.74 4.15 -0.26
CA GLY A 71 -8.62 5.26 -1.20
C GLY A 71 -7.48 5.07 -2.19
N PHE A 72 -6.34 4.52 -1.75
CA PHE A 72 -5.21 4.22 -2.62
C PHE A 72 -5.53 3.10 -3.61
N ALA A 73 -6.12 1.99 -3.15
CA ALA A 73 -6.50 0.87 -4.00
C ALA A 73 -7.49 1.32 -5.10
N ASN A 74 -8.47 2.14 -4.74
CA ASN A 74 -9.41 2.74 -5.69
C ASN A 74 -8.69 3.65 -6.70
N ALA A 75 -7.81 4.53 -6.23
CA ALA A 75 -7.06 5.44 -7.11
C ALA A 75 -6.06 4.70 -8.01
N ALA A 76 -5.42 3.63 -7.52
CA ALA A 76 -4.42 2.85 -8.23
C ALA A 76 -5.04 1.84 -9.21
N GLY A 77 -6.24 1.33 -8.92
CA GLY A 77 -6.99 0.38 -9.76
C GLY A 77 -7.56 0.98 -11.05
N ASP A 78 -7.54 2.31 -11.18
CA ASP A 78 -8.16 3.07 -12.26
C ASP A 78 -7.39 3.00 -13.62
N GLY A 79 -6.82 1.83 -13.97
CA GLY A 79 -6.12 1.63 -15.23
C GLY A 79 -5.86 0.15 -15.60
N ALA A 80 -6.09 -0.19 -16.88
CA ALA A 80 -5.98 -1.56 -17.44
C ALA A 80 -4.58 -2.22 -17.31
N ALA A 81 -3.54 -1.45 -17.02
CA ALA A 81 -2.20 -1.97 -16.72
C ALA A 81 -2.09 -2.49 -15.27
N CYS A 82 -2.85 -1.91 -14.34
CA CYS A 82 -2.87 -2.32 -12.94
C CYS A 82 -3.56 -3.69 -12.82
N ALA A 83 -4.76 -3.84 -13.37
CA ALA A 83 -5.58 -5.07 -13.31
C ALA A 83 -4.88 -6.36 -13.80
N ARG A 84 -3.80 -6.25 -14.59
CA ARG A 84 -3.02 -7.40 -15.11
C ARG A 84 -1.73 -7.68 -14.33
N SER A 85 -1.37 -6.84 -13.38
CA SER A 85 -0.16 -6.99 -12.57
C SER A 85 -0.46 -7.82 -11.33
N ARG A 86 0.41 -8.79 -10.97
CA ARG A 86 0.32 -9.52 -9.69
C ARG A 86 0.32 -8.57 -8.48
N ALA A 87 0.88 -7.36 -8.65
CA ALA A 87 0.83 -6.29 -7.67
C ALA A 87 -0.60 -5.91 -7.23
N VAL A 88 -1.61 -6.12 -8.09
CA VAL A 88 -3.01 -5.88 -7.73
C VAL A 88 -3.45 -6.77 -6.58
N ASN A 89 -2.98 -8.01 -6.51
CA ASN A 89 -3.33 -8.90 -5.41
C ASN A 89 -2.87 -8.33 -4.06
N CYS A 90 -1.73 -7.63 -4.01
CA CYS A 90 -1.24 -6.97 -2.80
C CYS A 90 -2.04 -5.74 -2.37
N ILE A 91 -2.64 -5.01 -3.32
CA ILE A 91 -3.46 -3.83 -3.04
C ILE A 91 -4.97 -4.12 -3.02
N THR A 92 -5.36 -5.38 -3.25
CA THR A 92 -6.72 -5.81 -2.96
C THR A 92 -6.94 -5.96 -1.46
N PRO A 93 -8.18 -5.81 -0.97
CA PRO A 93 -8.54 -6.12 0.41
C PRO A 93 -8.07 -7.51 0.86
N GLY A 94 -8.02 -8.49 -0.05
CA GLY A 94 -7.53 -9.85 0.24
C GLY A 94 -6.04 -9.92 0.61
N GLY A 95 -5.18 -9.16 -0.06
CA GLY A 95 -3.74 -9.12 0.23
C GLY A 95 -3.42 -8.49 1.58
N ALA A 96 -4.07 -7.37 1.89
CA ALA A 96 -3.95 -6.72 3.20
C ALA A 96 -4.52 -7.60 4.34
N ALA A 97 -5.67 -8.25 4.11
CA ALA A 97 -6.28 -9.15 5.08
C ALA A 97 -5.39 -10.36 5.39
N ALA A 98 -4.69 -10.93 4.39
CA ALA A 98 -3.77 -12.05 4.60
C ALA A 98 -2.63 -11.70 5.57
N ALA A 99 -2.07 -10.49 5.47
CA ALA A 99 -1.03 -10.00 6.37
C ALA A 99 -1.59 -9.61 7.76
N GLN A 100 -2.78 -9.01 7.82
CA GLN A 100 -3.45 -8.68 9.10
C GLN A 100 -3.82 -9.93 9.91
N ALA A 101 -4.03 -11.07 9.25
CA ALA A 101 -4.42 -12.32 9.91
C ALA A 101 -3.32 -12.94 10.78
N VAL A 102 -2.07 -12.47 10.69
CA VAL A 102 -0.98 -12.94 11.54
C VAL A 102 -1.16 -12.40 12.96
N LYS A 103 -1.44 -13.27 13.92
CA LYS A 103 -1.53 -12.90 15.33
C LYS A 103 -0.20 -13.12 16.01
N ALA A 104 0.10 -12.30 17.03
CA ALA A 104 1.27 -12.50 17.87
C ALA A 104 1.28 -13.89 18.53
N THR A 105 0.11 -14.44 18.86
CA THR A 105 -0.05 -15.80 19.40
C THR A 105 0.38 -16.90 18.44
N ASP A 106 0.31 -16.65 17.14
CA ASP A 106 0.67 -17.63 16.11
C ASP A 106 2.19 -17.71 15.91
N VAL A 107 2.93 -16.74 16.47
CA VAL A 107 4.36 -16.54 16.26
C VAL A 107 5.14 -16.51 17.57
N ALA A 108 4.47 -16.23 18.69
CA ALA A 108 5.05 -16.21 20.02
C ALA A 108 5.39 -17.65 20.46
N HIS A 109 6.67 -17.99 20.34
CA HIS A 109 7.27 -19.13 21.04
C HIS A 109 7.95 -18.66 22.32
N GLU A 110 8.13 -19.56 23.27
CA GLU A 110 8.85 -19.27 24.52
C GLU A 110 10.21 -18.61 24.20
N GLY A 111 10.41 -17.39 24.72
CA GLY A 111 11.66 -16.64 24.58
C GLY A 111 11.65 -15.46 23.60
N LEU A 112 10.66 -15.34 22.70
CA LEU A 112 10.56 -14.19 21.79
C LEU A 112 9.89 -12.99 22.48
N THR A 113 10.63 -11.89 22.66
CA THR A 113 10.09 -10.65 23.24
C THR A 113 10.56 -9.41 22.47
N GLY A 114 9.81 -8.32 22.61
CA GLY A 114 10.22 -7.00 22.11
C GLY A 114 10.52 -7.00 20.59
N PRO A 115 11.70 -6.50 20.16
CA PRO A 115 12.08 -6.41 18.75
C PRO A 115 12.03 -7.75 17.99
N ASP A 116 12.38 -8.85 18.65
CA ASP A 116 12.46 -10.17 18.02
C ASP A 116 11.07 -10.74 17.71
N LEU A 117 10.12 -10.53 18.63
CA LEU A 117 8.71 -10.85 18.37
C LEU A 117 8.16 -10.01 17.19
N GLY A 118 8.50 -8.72 17.15
CA GLY A 118 8.12 -7.84 16.04
C GLY A 118 8.73 -8.28 14.70
N ALA A 119 9.97 -8.77 14.70
CA ALA A 119 10.62 -9.30 13.50
C ALA A 119 9.96 -10.61 13.04
N ALA A 120 9.65 -11.51 13.96
CA ALA A 120 9.00 -12.77 13.66
C ALA A 120 7.59 -12.55 13.08
N ILE A 121 6.81 -11.61 13.64
CA ILE A 121 5.51 -11.22 13.09
C ILE A 121 5.66 -10.70 11.66
N ARG A 122 6.64 -9.81 11.41
CA ARG A 122 6.89 -9.29 10.05
C ARG A 122 7.25 -10.40 9.07
N SER A 123 8.11 -11.34 9.46
CA SER A 123 8.46 -12.49 8.62
C SER A 123 7.23 -13.34 8.28
N ALA A 124 6.39 -13.65 9.28
CA ALA A 124 5.16 -14.38 9.07
C ALA A 124 4.17 -13.64 8.13
N GLN A 125 4.09 -12.31 8.23
CA GLN A 125 3.27 -11.48 7.34
C GLN A 125 3.75 -11.56 5.89
N ILE A 126 5.07 -11.49 5.67
CA ILE A 126 5.67 -11.62 4.34
C ILE A 126 5.37 -13.00 3.74
N GLU A 127 5.47 -14.08 4.52
CA GLU A 127 5.12 -15.43 4.02
C GLU A 127 3.64 -15.54 3.64
N ARG A 128 2.72 -14.91 4.39
CA ARG A 128 1.30 -14.86 4.03
C ARG A 128 1.05 -14.10 2.73
N ILE A 129 1.73 -12.96 2.55
CA ILE A 129 1.67 -12.20 1.29
C ILE A 129 2.21 -13.04 0.14
N ARG A 130 3.35 -13.73 0.34
CA ARG A 130 3.96 -14.61 -0.66
C ARG A 130 2.99 -15.71 -1.09
N ALA A 131 2.34 -16.38 -0.14
CA ALA A 131 1.32 -17.39 -0.44
C ALA A 131 0.12 -16.83 -1.20
N ALA A 132 -0.30 -15.59 -0.92
CA ALA A 132 -1.39 -14.92 -1.63
C ALA A 132 -1.00 -14.46 -3.05
N LEU A 133 0.29 -14.35 -3.36
CA LEU A 133 0.80 -13.90 -4.65
C LEU A 133 0.90 -15.01 -5.71
N GLY A 134 0.96 -16.28 -5.30
CA GLY A 134 1.02 -17.45 -6.21
C GLY A 134 2.39 -17.64 -6.84
#